data_AF-A0A382ZRJ0-F1
#
_entry.id   AF-A0A382ZRJ0-F1
#
_cell.length_a   1.000
_cell.length_b   1.000
_cell.length_c   1.000
_cell.angle_alpha   90.00
_cell.angle_beta   90.00
_cell.angle_gamma   90.00
#
_symmetry.space_group_name_H-M   'P 1'
#
loop_
_entity.id
_entity.type
_entity.pdbx_description
1 polymer ?
#
loop_
_entity_poly.entity_id
_entity_poly.type
_entity_poly.pdbx_seq_one_letter_code
_entity_poly.pdbx_strand_id
1 'polypeptide(L)' 'MVAIITTDAPNGSVARQPDIKISVRQTFGIDSDMEVPAFSESDEHVPIVDES' A
#
# COMPACT_ATOMS: atom_id res chain seq x y z
N MET A 1 -9.94 22.94 18.36
CA MET A 1 -9.33 21.69 17.84
C MET A 1 -8.10 22.09 17.05
N VAL A 2 -6.93 21.57 17.43
CA VAL A 2 -5.62 22.01 16.96
C VAL A 2 -5.43 21.69 15.48
N ALA A 3 -4.92 22.65 14.72
CA ALA A 3 -4.54 22.51 13.31
C ALA A 3 -3.23 21.73 13.16
N ILE A 4 -3.19 20.80 12.20
CA ILE A 4 -1.95 20.41 11.52
C ILE A 4 -2.16 20.66 10.03
N ILE A 5 -1.60 21.79 9.59
CA ILE A 5 -1.36 22.11 8.19
C ILE A 5 0.00 21.49 7.88
N THR A 6 0.07 20.54 6.95
CA THR A 6 1.33 20.22 6.26
C THR A 6 1.02 20.14 4.77
N THR A 7 1.08 21.30 4.13
CA THR A 7 1.18 21.40 2.67
C THR A 7 2.52 22.07 2.40
N ASP A 8 3.57 21.33 2.01
CA ASP A 8 4.74 21.92 1.34
C ASP A 8 5.57 20.91 0.54
N ALA A 9 5.27 20.79 -0.76
CA ALA A 9 6.24 20.66 -1.86
C ALA A 9 5.49 20.83 -3.20
N PRO A 10 5.92 21.70 -4.13
CA PRO A 10 5.16 22.05 -5.34
C PRO A 10 5.33 21.04 -6.51
N ASN A 11 5.73 19.79 -6.25
CA ASN A 11 5.90 18.74 -7.26
C ASN A 11 5.88 17.33 -6.61
N GLY A 12 4.88 17.04 -5.77
CA GLY A 12 4.74 15.71 -5.15
C GLY A 12 3.30 15.23 -5.25
N SER A 13 3.06 14.17 -6.02
CA SER A 13 1.80 13.43 -5.95
C SER A 13 1.52 13.07 -4.49
N VAL A 14 0.29 13.25 -4.02
CA VAL A 14 -0.13 12.71 -2.71
C VAL A 14 -0.05 11.18 -2.82
N ALA A 15 1.08 10.62 -2.44
CA ALA A 15 1.30 9.18 -2.53
C ALA A 15 0.35 8.48 -1.56
N ARG A 16 -0.49 7.59 -2.09
CA ARG A 16 -1.38 6.75 -1.29
C ARG A 16 -0.53 5.92 -0.33
N GLN A 17 -0.92 5.86 0.94
CA GLN A 17 -0.26 5.00 1.93
C GLN A 17 -0.95 3.62 1.96
N PRO A 18 -0.23 2.53 2.26
CA PRO A 18 -0.84 1.23 2.47
C PRO A 18 -1.87 1.28 3.61
N ASP A 19 -3.04 0.70 3.38
CA ASP A 19 -4.20 0.79 4.28
C ASP A 19 -4.52 -0.54 4.99
N ILE A 20 -3.91 -1.64 4.56
CA ILE A 20 -4.10 -2.97 5.17
C ILE A 20 -2.76 -3.64 5.51
N LYS A 21 -2.83 -4.73 6.28
CA LYS A 21 -1.71 -5.65 6.51
C LYS A 21 -2.06 -7.04 6.02
N ILE A 22 -1.08 -7.73 5.45
CA ILE A 22 -1.24 -9.09 4.92
C ILE A 22 -0.16 -10.03 5.49
N SER A 23 -0.53 -11.30 5.65
CA SER A 23 0.42 -12.35 6.04
C SER A 23 1.28 -12.76 4.85
N VAL A 24 2.60 -12.69 5.03
CA VAL A 24 3.56 -13.06 3.98
C VAL A 24 3.43 -14.54 3.60
N ARG A 25 3.16 -15.42 4.59
CA ARG A 25 2.92 -16.85 4.36
C ARG A 25 1.73 -17.13 3.46
N GLN A 26 0.63 -16.42 3.68
CA GLN A 26 -0.61 -16.68 2.94
C GLN A 26 -0.57 -16.12 1.51
N THR A 27 -0.01 -14.92 1.34
CA THR A 27 -0.03 -14.25 0.03
C THR A 27 1.09 -14.73 -0.89
N PHE A 28 2.29 -14.95 -0.35
CA PHE A 28 3.48 -15.27 -1.15
C PHE A 28 3.96 -16.72 -0.97
N GLY A 29 3.36 -17.49 -0.06
CA GLY A 29 3.77 -18.88 0.21
C GLY A 29 5.10 -19.01 0.95
N ILE A 30 5.62 -17.92 1.54
CA ILE A 30 6.90 -17.90 2.25
C ILE A 30 6.67 -18.26 3.71
N ASP A 31 7.40 -19.24 4.25
CA ASP A 31 7.24 -19.65 5.64
C ASP A 31 7.80 -18.61 6.64
N SER A 32 6.98 -17.60 6.93
CA SER A 32 7.28 -16.52 7.86
C SER A 32 6.00 -16.03 8.52
N ASP A 33 6.05 -15.83 9.83
CA ASP A 33 4.93 -15.27 10.61
C ASP A 33 4.85 -13.73 10.52
N MET A 34 5.54 -13.11 9.56
CA MET A 34 5.55 -11.67 9.36
C MET A 34 4.28 -11.15 8.67
N GLU A 35 3.84 -9.97 9.11
CA GLU A 35 2.82 -9.17 8.45
C GLU A 35 3.44 -7.93 7.81
N VAL A 36 3.06 -7.64 6.57
CA VAL A 36 3.54 -6.49 5.82
C VAL A 36 2.39 -5.56 5.42
N PRO A 37 2.60 -4.23 5.39
CA PRO A 37 1.60 -3.30 4.89
C PRO A 37 1.38 -3.48 3.39
N ALA A 38 0.12 -3.39 2.95
CA ALA A 38 -0.31 -3.52 1.56
C ALA A 38 -1.48 -2.57 1.24
N PHE A 39 -1.78 -2.41 -0.05
CA PHE A 39 -2.94 -1.66 -0.54
C PHE A 39 -4.14 -2.59 -0.71
N SER A 40 -5.32 -2.17 -0.27
CA SER A 40 -6.57 -2.95 -0.45
C SER A 40 -7.12 -2.88 -1.87
N GLU A 41 -6.81 -1.82 -2.60
CA GLU A 41 -7.30 -1.56 -3.95
C GLU A 41 -6.14 -1.33 -4.92
N SER A 42 -6.30 -1.79 -6.15
CA SER A 42 -5.40 -1.48 -7.25
C SER A 42 -5.55 -0.03 -7.74
N ASP A 43 -4.59 0.42 -8.53
CA ASP A 43 -4.57 1.73 -9.17
C ASP A 43 -4.16 1.56 -10.65
N GLU A 44 -4.29 2.60 -11.47
CA GLU A 44 -3.86 2.64 -12.87
C GLU A 44 -2.37 2.29 -13.06
N HIS A 45 -1.57 2.47 -12.02
CA HIS A 45 -0.15 2.15 -11.98
C HIS A 45 0.13 0.66 -11.73
N VAL A 46 -0.86 -0.10 -11.28
CA VAL A 46 -0.75 -1.53 -10.99
C VAL A 46 -1.17 -2.32 -12.23
N PRO A 47 -0.30 -3.19 -12.79
CA PRO A 47 -0.65 -4.04 -13.91
C PRO A 47 -1.82 -4.99 -13.60
N ILE A 48 -2.54 -5.39 -14.65
CA ILE A 48 -3.57 -6.41 -14.55
C ILE A 48 -2.91 -7.75 -14.19
N VAL A 49 -3.54 -8.53 -13.33
CA VAL A 49 -3.08 -9.87 -12.98
C VAL A 49 -3.32 -10.82 -14.14
N ASP A 50 -2.29 -11.55 -14.57
CA ASP A 50 -2.41 -12.59 -15.58
C ASP A 50 -3.20 -13.80 -15.05
N GLU A 51 -4.07 -14.36 -15.87
CA GLU A 51 -4.76 -15.63 -15.55
C GLU A 51 -3.73 -16.79 -15.56
N SER A 52 -3.76 -17.62 -14.52
CA SER A 52 -2.83 -18.76 -14.33
C SER A 52 -3.26 -20.02 -15.07
#